data_AF-A0A6G7K9Q0-F1
#
_entry.id   AF-A0A6G7K9Q0-F1
#
_cell.length_a   1.000
_cell.length_b   1.000
_cell.length_c   1.000
_cell.angle_alpha   90.00
_cell.angle_beta   90.00
_cell.angle_gamma   90.00
#
_symmetry.space_group_name_H-M   'P 1'
#
loop_
_entity.id
_entity.type
_entity.pdbx_description
1 polymer ?
#
loop_
_entity_poly.entity_id
_entity_poly.type
_entity_poly.pdbx_seq_one_letter_code
_entity_poly.pdbx_strand_id
1 'polypeptide(L)'
;MSNRLTVLEEMNHVLDSWDNQAESGADIIQKMKPLIDGLKGLPNDPYTAEEDHLLKDIYKKETRLVSVMEVAREEIAQELIGLNKNKTVVQHYVYPKKTPTFVNQEL
;
A
#
# COMPACT_ATOMS: atom_id res chain seq x y z
N MET A 1 -14.72 8.78 -31.73
CA MET A 1 -14.81 8.36 -30.32
C MET A 1 -13.75 9.11 -29.56
N SER A 2 -14.13 9.76 -28.44
CA SER A 2 -13.23 10.66 -27.70
C SER A 2 -12.14 9.82 -27.04
N ASN A 3 -10.88 10.09 -27.35
CA ASN A 3 -9.71 9.37 -26.83
C ASN A 3 -9.72 9.31 -25.28
N ARG A 4 -10.32 10.33 -24.64
CA ARG A 4 -10.47 10.43 -23.19
C ARG A 4 -11.41 9.39 -22.60
N LEU A 5 -12.58 9.17 -23.22
CA LEU A 5 -13.56 8.19 -22.73
C LEU A 5 -12.97 6.78 -22.73
N THR A 6 -12.30 6.39 -23.82
CA THR A 6 -11.64 5.08 -23.94
C THR A 6 -10.57 4.88 -22.88
N VAL A 7 -9.79 5.92 -22.54
CA VAL A 7 -8.80 5.82 -21.46
C VAL A 7 -9.49 5.65 -20.10
N LEU A 8 -10.59 6.35 -19.85
CA LEU A 8 -11.36 6.19 -18.60
C LEU A 8 -11.99 4.80 -18.48
N GLU A 9 -12.53 4.25 -19.57
CA GLU A 9 -13.05 2.88 -19.60
C GLU A 9 -11.94 1.86 -19.31
N GLU A 10 -10.77 2.03 -19.90
CA GLU A 10 -9.61 1.16 -19.66
C GLU A 10 -9.13 1.25 -18.21
N MET A 11 -9.06 2.46 -17.63
CA MET A 11 -8.74 2.63 -16.21
C MET A 11 -9.74 1.91 -15.31
N ASN A 12 -11.02 2.04 -15.63
CA ASN A 12 -12.08 1.37 -14.88
C ASN A 12 -11.97 -0.15 -14.98
N HIS A 13 -11.64 -0.68 -16.17
CA HIS A 13 -11.43 -2.10 -16.40
C HIS A 13 -10.20 -2.65 -15.66
N VAL A 14 -9.08 -1.92 -15.68
CA VAL A 14 -7.88 -2.28 -14.92
C VAL A 14 -8.19 -2.38 -13.43
N LEU A 15 -8.93 -1.41 -12.88
CA LEU A 15 -9.33 -1.43 -11.47
C LEU A 15 -10.36 -2.54 -11.17
N ASP A 16 -11.25 -2.88 -12.10
CA ASP A 16 -12.18 -4.02 -11.95
C ASP A 16 -11.47 -5.37 -11.99
N SER A 17 -10.34 -5.47 -12.69
CA SER A 17 -9.54 -6.70 -12.73
C SER A 17 -8.79 -6.99 -11.44
N TRP A 18 -8.79 -6.05 -10.48
CA TRP A 18 -8.10 -6.21 -9.21
C TRP A 18 -8.86 -7.17 -8.27
N ASP A 19 -8.13 -8.12 -7.70
CA ASP A 19 -8.65 -9.13 -6.75
C ASP A 19 -8.94 -8.57 -5.35
N ASN A 20 -8.69 -7.28 -5.11
CA ASN A 20 -8.82 -6.58 -3.82
C ASN A 20 -7.80 -7.00 -2.76
N GLN A 21 -6.69 -7.62 -3.17
CA GLN A 21 -5.58 -7.99 -2.29
C GLN A 21 -4.42 -7.00 -2.39
N ALA A 22 -3.67 -6.84 -1.31
CA ALA A 22 -2.57 -5.88 -1.27
C ALA A 22 -1.37 -6.31 -2.15
N GLU A 23 -1.17 -7.62 -2.29
CA GLU A 23 -0.10 -8.26 -3.04
C GLU A 23 -0.14 -7.91 -4.53
N SER A 24 -1.34 -7.89 -5.11
CA SER A 24 -1.59 -7.54 -6.51
C SER A 24 -1.75 -6.03 -6.73
N GLY A 25 -1.94 -5.25 -5.65
CA GLY A 25 -2.22 -3.82 -5.72
C GLY A 25 -1.09 -3.02 -6.38
N ALA A 26 0.17 -3.44 -6.18
CA ALA A 26 1.32 -2.81 -6.82
C ALA A 26 1.26 -2.94 -8.36
N ASP A 27 0.83 -4.09 -8.88
CA ASP A 27 0.70 -4.34 -10.32
C ASP A 27 -0.41 -3.49 -10.94
N ILE A 28 -1.53 -3.33 -10.23
CA ILE A 28 -2.62 -2.43 -10.64
C ILE A 28 -2.13 -0.99 -10.74
N ILE A 29 -1.39 -0.51 -9.73
CA ILE A 29 -0.80 0.84 -9.76
C ILE A 29 0.14 1.00 -10.95
N GLN A 30 0.96 -0.01 -11.26
CA GLN A 30 1.86 0.03 -12.42
C GLN A 30 1.09 0.15 -13.74
N LYS A 31 -0.01 -0.58 -13.89
CA LYS A 31 -0.90 -0.49 -15.07
C LYS A 31 -1.64 0.84 -15.18
N MET A 32 -1.99 1.46 -14.05
CA MET A 32 -2.72 2.74 -14.02
C MET A 32 -1.85 3.95 -14.40
N LYS A 33 -0.56 3.95 -14.06
CA LYS A 33 0.38 5.06 -14.36
C LYS A 33 0.35 5.52 -15.84
N PRO A 34 0.54 4.66 -16.85
CA PRO A 34 0.52 5.10 -18.24
C PRO A 34 -0.84 5.63 -18.68
N LEU A 35 -1.96 5.15 -18.11
CA LEU A 35 -3.30 5.63 -18.42
C LEU A 35 -3.52 7.05 -17.86
N ILE A 36 -3.06 7.31 -16.63
CA ILE A 36 -3.10 8.64 -16.02
C ILE A 36 -2.24 9.63 -16.82
N ASP A 37 -1.04 9.22 -17.25
CA ASP A 37 -0.19 10.07 -18.06
C ASP A 37 -0.78 10.31 -19.45
N GLY A 38 -1.47 9.32 -20.02
CA GLY A 38 -2.29 9.45 -21.22
C GLY A 38 -3.39 10.51 -21.05
N LEU A 39 -4.13 10.50 -19.94
CA LEU A 39 -5.16 11.50 -19.65
C LEU A 39 -4.60 12.93 -19.54
N LYS A 40 -3.44 13.10 -18.89
CA LYS A 40 -2.80 14.42 -18.74
C LYS A 40 -2.42 15.05 -20.09
N GLY A 41 -2.18 14.22 -21.11
CA GLY A 41 -1.85 14.68 -22.46
C GLY A 41 -3.06 15.11 -23.30
N LEU A 42 -4.29 14.89 -22.81
CA LEU A 42 -5.52 15.19 -23.54
C LEU A 42 -6.02 16.61 -23.24
N PRO A 43 -6.77 17.23 -24.18
CA PRO A 43 -7.37 18.53 -23.95
C PRO A 43 -8.31 18.51 -22.73
N ASN A 44 -8.24 19.59 -21.94
CA ASN A 44 -9.05 19.78 -20.74
C ASN A 44 -10.44 20.33 -21.08
N ASP A 45 -11.14 19.65 -21.99
CA ASP A 45 -12.52 19.97 -22.33
C ASP A 45 -13.45 19.60 -21.17
N PRO A 46 -14.62 20.24 -21.02
CA PRO A 46 -15.61 19.83 -20.04
C PRO A 46 -15.92 18.32 -20.16
N TYR A 47 -16.05 17.65 -19.01
CA TYR A 47 -16.46 16.25 -18.98
C TYR A 47 -17.93 16.12 -19.37
N THR A 48 -18.21 15.11 -20.19
CA THR A 48 -19.57 14.63 -20.40
C THR A 48 -20.10 13.94 -19.14
N ALA A 49 -21.42 13.77 -19.05
CA ALA A 49 -22.03 13.09 -17.89
C ALA A 49 -21.54 11.65 -17.71
N GLU A 50 -21.22 10.96 -18.81
CA GLU A 50 -20.68 9.60 -18.81
C GLU A 50 -19.24 9.57 -18.28
N GLU A 51 -18.38 10.48 -18.75
CA GLU A 51 -17.01 10.60 -18.26
C GLU A 51 -16.96 10.97 -16.76
N ASP A 52 -17.86 11.87 -16.30
CA ASP A 52 -17.96 12.23 -14.89
C ASP A 52 -18.40 11.04 -14.01
N HIS A 53 -19.31 10.21 -14.51
CA HIS A 53 -19.71 8.98 -13.82
C HIS A 53 -18.54 7.99 -13.70
N LEU A 54 -17.83 7.75 -14.80
CA LEU A 54 -16.65 6.88 -14.80
C LEU A 54 -15.56 7.39 -13.86
N LEU A 55 -15.29 8.71 -13.86
CA LEU A 55 -14.29 9.31 -12.96
C LEU A 55 -14.64 9.11 -11.49
N LYS A 56 -15.91 9.24 -11.11
CA LYS A 56 -16.36 8.99 -9.74
C LYS A 56 -16.16 7.53 -9.33
N ASP A 57 -16.46 6.60 -10.23
CA ASP A 57 -16.27 5.17 -9.98
C ASP A 57 -14.79 4.79 -9.88
N ILE A 58 -13.95 5.30 -10.80
CA ILE A 58 -12.50 5.15 -10.76
C ILE A 58 -11.94 5.67 -9.43
N TYR A 59 -12.31 6.90 -9.05
CA TYR A 59 -11.84 7.51 -7.80
C TYR A 59 -12.22 6.69 -6.57
N LYS A 60 -13.45 6.17 -6.52
CA LYS A 60 -13.92 5.29 -5.44
C LYS A 60 -13.09 4.01 -5.36
N LYS A 61 -12.78 3.39 -6.50
CA LYS A 61 -11.97 2.16 -6.58
C LYS A 61 -10.52 2.41 -6.18
N GLU A 62 -9.92 3.51 -6.64
CA GLU A 62 -8.56 3.92 -6.25
C GLU A 62 -8.47 4.21 -4.75
N THR A 63 -9.48 4.87 -4.17
CA THR A 63 -9.54 5.13 -2.73
C THR A 63 -9.52 3.81 -1.94
N ARG A 64 -10.29 2.82 -2.39
CA ARG A 64 -10.29 1.48 -1.79
C ARG A 64 -8.92 0.81 -1.91
N LEU A 65 -8.27 0.89 -3.08
CA LEU A 65 -6.93 0.37 -3.30
C LEU A 65 -5.92 0.95 -2.30
N VAL A 66 -5.93 2.27 -2.14
CA VAL A 66 -5.07 2.95 -1.15
C VAL A 66 -5.34 2.44 0.25
N SER A 67 -6.61 2.35 0.68
CA SER A 67 -6.95 1.88 2.03
C SER A 67 -6.47 0.44 2.29
N VAL A 68 -6.64 -0.47 1.33
CA VAL A 68 -6.15 -1.86 1.47
C VAL A 68 -4.63 -1.90 1.62
N MET A 69 -3.91 -1.10 0.82
CA MET A 69 -2.46 -1.04 0.90
C MET A 69 -1.95 -0.41 2.20
N GLU A 70 -2.65 0.60 2.73
CA GLU A 70 -2.33 1.21 4.02
C GLU A 70 -2.48 0.23 5.18
N VAL A 71 -3.56 -0.56 5.18
CA VAL A 71 -3.77 -1.61 6.18
C VAL A 71 -2.66 -2.65 6.11
N ALA A 72 -2.35 -3.16 4.92
CA ALA A 72 -1.28 -4.13 4.75
C ALA A 72 0.10 -3.58 5.19
N ARG A 73 0.37 -2.30 4.93
CA ARG A 73 1.59 -1.63 5.40
C ARG A 73 1.66 -1.58 6.92
N GLU A 74 0.55 -1.25 7.58
CA GLU A 74 0.48 -1.20 9.05
C GLU A 74 0.67 -2.59 9.68
N GLU A 75 0.06 -3.62 9.10
CA GLU A 75 0.23 -5.02 9.54
C GLU A 75 1.71 -5.46 9.45
N ILE A 76 2.37 -5.19 8.33
CA ILE A 76 3.81 -5.48 8.17
C ILE A 76 4.65 -4.73 9.21
N ALA A 77 4.33 -3.46 9.48
CA ALA A 77 5.05 -2.67 10.48
C ALA A 77 4.90 -3.27 11.90
N GLN A 78 3.68 -3.72 12.25
CA GLN A 78 3.42 -4.37 13.52
C GLN A 78 4.13 -5.71 13.65
N GLU A 79 4.14 -6.53 12.60
CA GLU A 79 4.89 -7.79 12.56
C GLU A 79 6.39 -7.57 12.78
N LEU A 80 6.99 -6.58 12.11
CA LEU A 80 8.40 -6.21 12.28
C LEU A 80 8.72 -5.78 13.71
N ILE A 81 7.83 -5.00 14.34
CA ILE A 81 7.98 -4.62 15.76
C ILE A 81 7.92 -5.87 16.66
N GLY A 82 6.98 -6.78 16.41
CA GLY A 82 6.85 -8.05 17.13
C GLY A 82 8.10 -8.93 17.02
N LEU A 83 8.63 -9.08 15.81
CA LEU A 83 9.87 -9.83 15.56
C LEU A 83 11.07 -9.23 16.30
N ASN A 84 11.20 -7.91 16.32
CA ASN A 84 12.27 -7.23 17.07
C ASN A 84 12.15 -7.43 18.59
N LYS A 85 10.93 -7.38 19.14
CA LYS A 85 10.69 -7.70 20.56
C LYS A 85 11.09 -9.13 20.88
N ASN A 86 10.67 -10.11 20.05
CA ASN A 86 11.03 -11.52 20.23
C ASN A 86 12.54 -11.74 20.15
N LYS A 87 13.23 -11.12 19.18
CA LYS A 87 14.70 -11.19 19.07
C LYS A 87 15.39 -10.63 20.31
N THR A 88 14.87 -9.53 20.86
CA THR A 88 15.39 -8.90 22.08
C THR A 88 15.20 -9.79 23.29
N VAL A 89 14.02 -10.39 23.47
CA VAL A 89 13.72 -11.33 24.56
C VAL A 89 14.63 -12.56 24.49
N VAL A 90 14.81 -13.14 23.30
CA VAL A 90 15.72 -14.29 23.11
C VAL A 90 17.16 -13.91 23.45
N GLN A 91 17.64 -12.74 23.04
CA GLN A 91 18.99 -12.28 23.42
C GLN A 91 19.16 -12.11 24.94
N HIS A 92 18.16 -11.56 25.63
CA HIS A 92 18.19 -11.42 27.09
C HIS A 92 18.10 -12.77 27.83
N TYR A 93 17.41 -13.75 27.24
CA TYR A 93 17.26 -15.08 27.82
C TYR A 93 18.51 -15.95 27.60
N VAL A 94 19.13 -15.87 26.42
CA VAL A 94 20.33 -16.66 26.07
C VAL A 94 21.60 -16.04 26.68
N TYR A 95 21.66 -14.72 26.82
CA TYR A 95 22.75 -14.01 27.48
C TYR A 95 22.21 -13.10 28.58
N PRO A 96 21.78 -13.64 29.74
CA PRO A 96 21.43 -12.80 30.87
C PRO A 96 22.65 -11.96 31.25
N LYS A 97 22.48 -10.64 31.34
CA LYS A 97 23.52 -9.71 31.80
C LYS A 97 24.08 -10.28 33.12
N LYS A 98 25.35 -10.70 33.11
CA LYS A 98 26.05 -11.13 34.33
C LYS A 98 25.91 -10.01 35.35
N THR A 99 25.11 -10.23 36.39
CA THR A 99 25.12 -9.38 37.58
C THR A 99 26.53 -9.48 38.17
N PRO A 100 27.25 -8.36 38.36
CA PRO A 100 28.54 -8.41 39.01
C PRO A 100 28.31 -8.91 40.43
N THR A 101 28.80 -10.11 40.73
CA THR A 101 28.84 -10.64 42.09
C THR A 101 29.95 -9.87 42.78
N PHE A 102 29.58 -8.86 43.59
CA PHE A 102 30.54 -8.22 44.48
C PHE A 102 30.91 -9.25 45.54
N VAL A 103 32.11 -9.81 45.42
CA VAL A 103 32.71 -10.65 46.45
C VAL A 103 33.16 -9.69 47.54
N ASN A 104 32.46 -9.65 48.68
CA ASN A 104 32.96 -8.98 49.87
C ASN A 104 34.25 -9.69 50.30
N GLN A 105 35.40 -9.09 49.99
CA GLN A 105 36.66 -9.45 50.63
C GLN A 105 36.66 -8.82 52.01
N GLU A 106 36.17 -9.56 53.01
CA GLU A 106 36.49 -9.26 54.40
C GLU A 106 37.97 -9.58 54.63
N LEU A 107 38.77 -8.56 54.92
CA LEU A 107 40.12 -8.64 55.50
C LEU A 107 40.25 -7.58 56.58
#